data_AF-A0A248VER5-F1
#
_entry.id   AF-A0A248VER5-F1
#
_cell.length_a   1.000
_cell.length_b   1.000
_cell.length_c   1.000
_cell.angle_alpha   90.00
_cell.angle_beta   90.00
_cell.angle_gamma   90.00
#
_symmetry.space_group_name_H-M   'P 1'
#
loop_
_entity.id
_entity.type
_entity.pdbx_description
1 polymer ?
#
loop_
_entity_poly.entity_id
_entity_poly.type
_entity_poly.pdbx_seq_one_letter_code
_entity_poly.pdbx_strand_id
1 'polypeptide(L)'
;MNAPDSIDMQPAAGRGTQYTVHTPERGHHLMDDAEQAARRQRSRRANFIKWLRKVHGWVGLWGAVLGLLFGATGFLLNHRGGPLKVSSGEPQVEEMQIPVPQKPLRSPTDMAKWLKTELKIDGKPGRMKREPAHPVAWGDRSTMQPEFWQVGIMGPSQSVQAEYWVGNGFVAVKRTQNSFLSTMNNLHKGVGLSVGWVLLIDTIAGSMILLSLTGVLLWTELNKRRVVGVVLVGGSVIAAVVCGLM
;
A
#
# COMPACT_ATOMS: atom_id res chain seq x y z
N MET A 1 32.25 -73.93 47.68
CA MET A 1 31.15 -73.65 48.63
C MET A 1 29.92 -73.36 47.80
N ASN A 2 29.24 -74.42 47.35
CA ASN A 2 28.05 -75.01 47.99
C ASN A 2 26.83 -74.09 47.88
N ALA A 3 26.01 -74.38 46.87
CA ALA A 3 24.57 -74.19 46.97
C ALA A 3 23.98 -75.05 48.10
N PRO A 4 22.79 -74.71 48.59
CA PRO A 4 21.71 -75.71 48.61
C PRO A 4 20.40 -75.10 48.04
N ASP A 5 19.69 -75.85 47.19
CA ASP A 5 18.52 -76.70 47.50
C ASP A 5 17.25 -75.85 47.72
N SER A 6 16.07 -76.12 47.18
CA SER A 6 15.50 -77.26 46.46
C SER A 6 14.20 -76.76 45.81
N ILE A 7 13.81 -77.39 44.70
CA ILE A 7 12.50 -77.20 44.08
C ILE A 7 11.49 -78.08 44.82
N ASP A 8 10.39 -77.49 45.27
CA ASP A 8 9.21 -78.22 45.73
C ASP A 8 8.06 -77.97 44.76
N MET A 9 7.56 -79.03 44.12
CA MET A 9 6.40 -79.00 43.23
C MET A 9 5.24 -79.72 43.91
N GLN A 10 4.17 -78.97 44.20
CA GLN A 10 2.88 -79.52 44.63
C GLN A 10 1.83 -79.28 43.52
N PRO A 11 1.20 -80.33 42.96
CA PRO A 11 0.07 -80.17 42.05
C PRO A 11 -1.25 -80.37 42.81
N ALA A 12 -2.21 -79.46 42.65
CA ALA A 12 -3.63 -79.79 42.89
C ALA A 12 -4.61 -78.79 42.25
N ALA A 13 -5.39 -79.32 41.31
CA ALA A 13 -6.84 -79.15 41.16
C ALA A 13 -7.43 -77.75 40.92
N GLY A 14 -7.67 -77.48 39.63
CA GLY A 14 -8.96 -77.13 39.05
C GLY A 14 -9.91 -76.21 39.84
N ARG A 15 -10.07 -74.99 39.35
CA ARG A 15 -11.36 -74.27 39.33
C ARG A 15 -11.41 -73.39 38.09
N GLY A 16 -12.30 -73.75 37.17
CA GLY A 16 -12.63 -72.89 36.04
C GLY A 16 -13.13 -71.55 36.56
N THR A 17 -12.52 -70.48 36.06
CA THR A 17 -13.08 -69.13 36.17
C THR A 17 -12.97 -68.48 34.80
N GLN A 18 -14.11 -67.96 34.37
CA GLN A 18 -14.44 -67.43 33.05
C GLN A 18 -13.31 -66.62 32.40
N TYR A 19 -13.03 -66.90 31.13
CA TYR A 19 -12.42 -65.92 30.24
C TYR A 19 -13.40 -64.74 30.12
N THR A 20 -13.26 -63.74 30.99
CA THR A 20 -13.82 -62.43 30.73
C THR A 20 -13.10 -61.90 29.50
N VAL A 21 -13.80 -61.87 28.37
CA VAL A 21 -13.44 -61.02 27.25
C VAL A 21 -13.46 -59.60 27.81
N HIS A 22 -12.30 -59.09 28.20
CA HIS A 22 -12.10 -57.67 28.46
C HIS A 22 -12.43 -56.95 27.14
N THR A 23 -13.68 -56.56 27.01
CA THR A 23 -14.07 -55.56 26.02
C THR A 23 -13.28 -54.32 26.42
N PRO A 24 -12.36 -53.79 25.59
CA PRO A 24 -11.58 -52.63 25.98
C PRO A 24 -12.57 -51.52 26.28
N GLU A 25 -12.44 -50.91 27.47
CA GLU A 25 -13.28 -49.81 27.90
C GLU A 25 -13.18 -48.66 26.90
N ARG A 26 -14.11 -48.63 25.95
CA ARG A 26 -14.21 -47.62 24.90
C ARG A 26 -14.29 -46.20 25.49
N GLY A 27 -14.80 -46.05 26.72
CA GLY A 27 -14.93 -44.77 27.41
C GLY A 27 -13.61 -44.11 27.83
N HIS A 28 -12.62 -44.89 28.28
CA HIS A 28 -11.36 -44.33 28.79
C HIS A 28 -10.47 -43.77 27.66
N HIS A 29 -10.47 -44.43 26.50
CA HIS A 29 -9.79 -43.92 25.30
C HIS A 29 -10.46 -42.66 24.74
N LEU A 30 -11.80 -42.58 24.72
CA LEU A 30 -12.51 -41.42 24.17
C LEU A 30 -12.30 -40.14 24.97
N MET A 31 -12.24 -40.22 26.32
CA MET A 31 -11.94 -39.05 27.16
C MET A 31 -10.48 -38.60 27.00
N ASP A 32 -9.53 -39.53 26.89
CA ASP A 32 -8.11 -39.23 26.65
C ASP A 32 -7.89 -38.60 25.26
N ASP A 33 -8.58 -39.11 24.22
CA ASP A 33 -8.56 -38.53 22.88
C ASP A 33 -9.14 -37.10 22.85
N ALA A 34 -10.23 -36.85 23.59
CA ALA A 34 -10.85 -35.53 23.71
C ALA A 34 -9.95 -34.52 24.44
N GLU A 35 -9.28 -34.94 25.52
CA GLU A 35 -8.31 -34.11 26.22
C GLU A 35 -7.08 -33.81 25.36
N GLN A 36 -6.55 -34.81 24.66
CA GLN A 36 -5.44 -34.65 23.74
C GLN A 36 -5.80 -33.70 22.59
N ALA A 37 -7.01 -33.81 22.02
CA ALA A 37 -7.51 -32.90 21.01
C ALA A 37 -7.60 -31.46 21.55
N ALA A 38 -8.12 -31.25 22.77
CA ALA A 38 -8.18 -29.94 23.40
C ALA A 38 -6.79 -29.35 23.69
N ARG A 39 -5.82 -30.17 24.14
CA ARG A 39 -4.42 -29.75 24.34
C ARG A 39 -3.76 -29.35 23.02
N ARG A 40 -3.96 -30.13 21.94
CA ARG A 40 -3.49 -29.81 20.58
C ARG A 40 -4.12 -28.51 20.06
N GLN A 41 -5.40 -28.27 20.32
CA GLN A 41 -6.07 -27.02 19.93
C GLN A 41 -5.51 -25.81 20.68
N ARG A 42 -5.29 -25.93 22.00
CA ARG A 42 -4.66 -24.87 22.81
C ARG A 42 -3.23 -24.58 22.37
N SER A 43 -2.44 -25.60 22.06
CA SER A 43 -1.05 -25.43 21.60
C SER A 43 -0.98 -24.79 20.21
N ARG A 44 -1.83 -25.22 19.27
CA ARG A 44 -1.95 -24.58 17.94
C ARG A 44 -2.34 -23.11 18.06
N ARG A 45 -3.32 -22.79 18.92
CA ARG A 45 -3.73 -21.41 19.19
C ARG A 45 -2.59 -20.58 19.78
N ALA A 46 -1.86 -21.11 20.77
CA ALA A 46 -0.71 -20.42 21.36
C ALA A 46 0.40 -20.15 20.32
N ASN A 47 0.71 -21.13 19.47
CA ASN A 47 1.68 -20.97 18.39
C ASN A 47 1.24 -19.94 17.35
N PHE A 48 -0.04 -19.93 16.97
CA PHE A 48 -0.61 -18.93 16.08
C PHE A 48 -0.49 -17.51 16.66
N ILE A 49 -0.82 -17.30 17.94
CA ILE A 49 -0.70 -15.99 18.60
C ILE A 49 0.77 -15.53 18.66
N LYS A 50 1.71 -16.44 18.96
CA LYS A 50 3.15 -16.14 18.95
C LYS A 50 3.62 -15.70 17.57
N TRP A 51 3.23 -16.44 16.53
CA TRP A 51 3.54 -16.10 15.14
C TRP A 51 2.93 -14.75 14.76
N LEU A 52 1.66 -14.52 15.08
CA LEU A 52 0.92 -13.29 14.78
C LEU A 52 1.60 -12.07 15.42
N ARG A 53 2.01 -12.17 16.69
CA ARG A 53 2.77 -11.11 17.38
C ARG A 53 4.10 -10.83 16.69
N LYS A 54 4.81 -11.87 16.26
CA LYS A 54 6.09 -11.73 15.56
C LYS A 54 5.90 -11.04 14.22
N VAL A 55 4.95 -11.48 13.40
CA VAL A 55 4.64 -10.85 12.11
C VAL A 55 4.21 -9.40 12.29
N HIS A 56 3.27 -9.12 13.21
CA HIS A 56 2.82 -7.76 13.51
C HIS A 56 3.99 -6.86 13.93
N GLY A 57 4.87 -7.33 14.82
CA GLY A 57 6.03 -6.54 15.27
C GLY A 57 7.02 -6.24 14.14
N TRP A 58 7.37 -7.22 13.31
CA TRP A 58 8.34 -7.03 12.22
C TRP A 58 7.79 -6.16 11.09
N VAL A 59 6.55 -6.41 10.66
CA VAL A 59 5.88 -5.58 9.66
C VAL A 59 5.64 -4.17 10.21
N GLY A 60 5.36 -4.07 11.52
CA GLY A 60 5.20 -2.80 12.22
C GLY A 60 6.48 -1.98 12.19
N LEU A 61 7.62 -2.60 12.46
CA LEU A 61 8.92 -1.95 12.41
C LEU A 61 9.26 -1.47 10.98
N TRP A 62 9.05 -2.32 9.96
CA TRP A 62 9.23 -1.93 8.56
C TRP A 62 8.33 -0.75 8.17
N GLY A 63 7.06 -0.82 8.54
CA GLY A 63 6.06 0.21 8.26
C GLY A 63 6.25 1.49 9.08
N ALA A 64 6.95 1.47 10.22
CA ALA A 64 6.99 2.61 11.15
C ALA A 64 7.69 3.84 10.57
N VAL A 65 8.87 3.69 9.97
CA VAL A 65 9.65 4.83 9.46
C VAL A 65 8.95 5.48 8.27
N LEU A 66 8.59 4.67 7.27
CA LEU A 66 7.89 5.17 6.09
C LEU A 66 6.46 5.60 6.42
N GLY A 67 5.78 4.89 7.32
CA GLY A 67 4.46 5.25 7.82
C GLY A 67 4.45 6.59 8.57
N LEU A 68 5.50 6.92 9.33
CA LEU A 68 5.63 8.23 9.97
C LEU A 68 5.82 9.34 8.94
N LEU A 69 6.66 9.11 7.93
CA LEU A 69 6.82 10.04 6.81
C LEU A 69 5.50 10.25 6.06
N PHE A 70 4.78 9.16 5.75
CA PHE A 70 3.47 9.22 5.09
C PHE A 70 2.41 9.89 5.97
N GLY A 71 2.40 9.64 7.28
CA GLY A 71 1.52 10.31 8.22
C GLY A 71 1.77 11.82 8.28
N ALA A 72 3.04 12.24 8.37
CA ALA A 72 3.42 13.64 8.39
C ALA A 72 3.06 14.34 7.06
N THR A 73 3.35 13.72 5.93
CA THR A 73 3.02 14.28 4.60
C THR A 73 1.52 14.29 4.33
N GLY A 74 0.76 13.29 4.80
CA GLY A 74 -0.70 13.27 4.74
C GLY A 74 -1.31 14.39 5.59
N PHE A 75 -0.76 14.65 6.77
CA PHE A 75 -1.15 15.79 7.60
C PHE A 75 -0.92 17.12 6.87
N LEU A 76 0.29 17.33 6.32
CA LEU A 76 0.62 18.51 5.52
C LEU A 76 -0.32 18.66 4.30
N LEU A 77 -0.67 17.53 3.68
CA LEU A 77 -1.55 17.50 2.52
C LEU A 77 -2.98 17.93 2.87
N ASN A 78 -3.49 17.55 4.05
CA ASN A 78 -4.79 18.00 4.55
C ASN A 78 -4.83 19.52 4.77
N HIS A 79 -3.70 20.12 5.07
CA HIS A 79 -3.55 21.56 5.32
C HIS A 79 -3.17 22.37 4.06
N ARG A 80 -3.25 21.78 2.85
CA ARG A 80 -2.93 22.49 1.60
C ARG A 80 -3.96 23.57 1.22
N GLY A 81 -5.19 23.44 1.71
CA GLY A 81 -6.33 24.34 1.46
C GLY A 81 -6.85 24.97 2.75
N GLY A 82 -7.84 25.85 2.65
CA GLY A 82 -8.56 26.35 3.84
C GLY A 82 -9.38 25.24 4.51
N PRO A 83 -9.75 25.35 5.80
CA PRO A 83 -9.62 26.50 6.72
C PRO A 83 -8.27 26.61 7.47
N LEU A 84 -7.49 25.53 7.57
CA LEU A 84 -6.21 25.49 8.29
C LEU A 84 -5.05 25.36 7.29
N LYS A 85 -4.73 26.46 6.60
CA LYS A 85 -3.75 26.43 5.51
C LYS A 85 -2.32 26.49 6.03
N VAL A 86 -1.52 25.48 5.70
CA VAL A 86 -0.05 25.53 5.78
C VAL A 86 0.48 25.86 4.39
N SER A 87 1.15 27.00 4.26
CA SER A 87 1.73 27.41 2.97
C SER A 87 2.76 26.37 2.53
N SER A 88 2.57 25.81 1.34
CA SER A 88 3.56 24.92 0.75
C SER A 88 4.76 25.68 0.17
N GLY A 89 4.76 27.02 0.21
CA GLY A 89 5.70 27.86 -0.54
C GLY A 89 5.21 28.11 -1.97
N GLU A 90 5.74 29.17 -2.59
CA GLU A 90 5.41 29.52 -3.97
C GLU A 90 6.28 28.72 -4.95
N PRO A 91 5.67 28.16 -6.02
CA PRO A 91 6.44 27.52 -7.07
C PRO A 91 7.22 28.56 -7.87
N GLN A 92 8.44 28.23 -8.26
CA GLN A 92 9.24 29.06 -9.15
C GLN A 92 8.83 28.75 -10.58
N VAL A 93 8.51 29.79 -11.36
CA VAL A 93 8.01 29.66 -12.73
C VAL A 93 8.98 30.34 -13.67
N GLU A 94 9.47 29.57 -14.64
CA GLU A 94 10.37 30.05 -15.69
C GLU A 94 9.68 29.85 -17.04
N GLU A 95 9.53 30.92 -17.80
CA GLU A 95 9.03 30.88 -19.17
C GLU A 95 10.19 31.07 -20.13
N MET A 96 10.32 30.17 -21.10
CA MET A 96 11.42 30.13 -22.05
C MET A 96 10.92 29.73 -23.44
N GLN A 97 11.65 30.12 -24.47
CA GLN A 97 11.39 29.70 -25.85
C GLN A 97 12.55 28.82 -26.30
N ILE A 98 12.24 27.59 -26.73
CA ILE A 98 13.25 26.65 -27.19
C ILE A 98 13.17 26.56 -28.71
N PRO A 99 14.27 26.85 -29.44
CA PRO A 99 14.30 26.68 -30.88
C PRO A 99 13.89 25.25 -31.29
N VAL A 100 13.04 25.14 -32.31
CA VAL A 100 12.62 23.84 -32.84
C VAL A 100 13.85 23.09 -33.37
N PRO A 101 13.99 21.78 -33.11
CA PRO A 101 15.14 21.02 -33.57
C PRO A 101 15.19 20.96 -35.10
N GLN A 102 16.38 20.78 -35.66
CA GLN A 102 16.56 20.62 -37.11
C GLN A 102 15.75 19.44 -37.67
N LYS A 103 15.55 18.39 -36.87
CA LYS A 103 14.65 17.28 -37.21
C LYS A 103 13.20 17.72 -37.00
N PRO A 104 12.33 17.69 -38.04
CA PRO A 104 10.95 18.14 -37.89
C PRO A 104 10.19 17.34 -36.84
N LEU A 105 9.50 18.04 -35.94
CA LEU A 105 8.54 17.44 -35.03
C LEU A 105 7.29 17.04 -35.83
N ARG A 106 6.87 15.77 -35.74
CA ARG A 106 5.72 15.24 -36.51
C ARG A 106 4.46 15.03 -35.67
N SER A 107 4.60 15.04 -34.35
CA SER A 107 3.50 14.81 -33.42
C SER A 107 3.79 15.46 -32.05
N PRO A 108 2.75 15.72 -31.23
CA PRO A 108 2.93 16.12 -29.83
C PRO A 108 3.78 15.12 -29.04
N THR A 109 3.71 13.82 -29.37
CA THR A 109 4.50 12.78 -28.69
C THR A 109 5.99 12.89 -29.02
N ASP A 110 6.34 13.24 -30.26
CA ASP A 110 7.74 13.48 -30.65
C ASP A 110 8.27 14.73 -29.96
N MET A 111 7.45 15.79 -29.87
CA MET A 111 7.77 16.99 -29.10
C MET A 111 8.02 16.67 -27.63
N ALA A 112 7.16 15.87 -27.00
CA ALA A 112 7.31 15.44 -25.61
C ALA A 112 8.63 14.68 -25.37
N LYS A 113 8.98 13.74 -26.26
CA LYS A 113 10.22 12.96 -26.19
C LYS A 113 11.45 13.85 -26.36
N TRP A 114 11.42 14.75 -27.35
CA TRP A 114 12.51 15.70 -27.59
C TRP A 114 12.70 16.62 -26.38
N LEU A 115 11.64 17.27 -25.89
CA LEU A 115 11.69 18.15 -24.73
C LEU A 115 12.21 17.44 -23.48
N LYS A 116 11.82 16.18 -23.28
CA LYS A 116 12.32 15.39 -22.14
C LYS A 116 13.84 15.25 -22.16
N THR A 117 14.41 14.99 -23.34
CA THR A 117 15.87 14.90 -23.54
C THR A 117 16.54 16.26 -23.44
N GLU A 118 16.00 17.28 -24.12
CA GLU A 118 16.54 18.64 -24.17
C GLU A 118 16.62 19.27 -22.78
N LEU A 119 15.54 19.13 -22.00
CA LEU A 119 15.40 19.74 -20.69
C LEU A 119 15.82 18.82 -19.54
N LYS A 120 16.27 17.58 -19.83
CA LYS A 120 16.68 16.55 -18.86
C LYS A 120 15.63 16.35 -17.76
N ILE A 121 14.37 16.15 -18.15
CA ILE A 121 13.25 16.02 -17.21
C ILE A 121 13.02 14.54 -16.91
N ASP A 122 13.00 14.14 -15.64
CA ASP A 122 12.75 12.74 -15.23
C ASP A 122 11.26 12.33 -15.26
N GLY A 123 10.37 13.28 -15.57
CA GLY A 123 8.92 13.13 -15.56
C GLY A 123 8.35 12.27 -16.69
N LYS A 124 7.08 11.90 -16.53
CA LYS A 124 6.29 11.21 -17.55
C LYS A 124 5.48 12.25 -18.34
N PRO A 125 5.41 12.13 -19.69
CA PRO A 125 4.46 12.91 -20.47
C PRO A 125 3.04 12.63 -19.97
N GLY A 126 2.32 13.70 -19.63
CA GLY A 126 0.91 13.66 -19.27
C GLY A 126 0.02 13.60 -20.52
N ARG A 127 -1.22 14.06 -20.37
CA ARG A 127 -2.14 14.17 -21.50
C ARG A 127 -1.63 15.23 -22.48
N MET A 128 -1.57 14.84 -23.75
CA MET A 128 -1.17 15.72 -24.85
C MET A 128 -2.42 16.18 -25.59
N LYS A 129 -2.44 17.45 -26.00
CA LYS A 129 -3.52 18.04 -26.80
C LYS A 129 -2.99 18.32 -28.21
N ARG A 130 -3.81 18.00 -29.20
CA ARG A 130 -3.57 18.29 -30.61
C ARG A 130 -4.84 18.94 -31.14
N GLU A 131 -4.74 20.19 -31.55
CA GLU A 131 -5.83 20.90 -32.20
C GLU A 131 -5.50 21.04 -33.69
N PRO A 132 -6.32 20.48 -34.59
CA PRO A 132 -6.06 20.57 -36.02
C PRO A 132 -6.16 22.01 -36.51
N ALA A 133 -5.50 22.28 -37.63
CA ALA A 133 -5.62 23.56 -38.31
C ALA A 133 -7.08 23.81 -38.70
N HIS A 134 -7.60 24.99 -38.37
CA HIS A 134 -8.99 25.35 -38.63
C HIS A 134 -9.12 26.85 -38.93
N PRO A 135 -10.15 27.25 -39.70
CA PRO A 135 -10.42 28.66 -39.95
C PRO A 135 -10.93 29.33 -38.68
N VAL A 136 -10.44 30.53 -38.40
CA VAL A 136 -10.84 31.35 -37.26
C VAL A 136 -11.19 32.73 -37.76
N ALA A 137 -12.33 33.26 -37.29
CA ALA A 137 -12.77 34.60 -37.65
C ALA A 137 -11.91 35.64 -36.91
N TRP A 138 -11.44 36.64 -37.65
CA TRP A 138 -10.65 37.77 -37.15
C TRP A 138 -11.27 39.07 -37.68
N GLY A 139 -12.28 39.56 -36.96
CA GLY A 139 -13.14 40.65 -37.44
C GLY A 139 -13.85 40.23 -38.74
N ASP A 140 -13.71 41.05 -39.78
CA ASP A 140 -14.31 40.79 -41.12
C ASP A 140 -13.50 39.82 -42.00
N ARG A 141 -12.38 39.27 -41.49
CA ARG A 141 -11.49 38.37 -42.24
C ARG A 141 -11.45 36.98 -41.62
N SER A 142 -11.30 35.95 -42.44
CA SER A 142 -11.02 34.59 -41.98
C SER A 142 -9.52 34.32 -42.13
N THR A 143 -8.88 33.82 -41.06
CA THR A 143 -7.50 33.33 -41.10
C THR A 143 -7.46 31.84 -40.80
N MET A 144 -6.53 31.11 -41.39
CA MET A 144 -6.29 29.71 -41.04
C MET A 144 -5.35 29.65 -39.85
N GLN A 145 -5.85 29.22 -38.69
CA GLN A 145 -5.00 28.95 -37.55
C GLN A 145 -4.24 27.65 -37.81
N PRO A 146 -2.90 27.64 -37.69
CA PRO A 146 -2.12 26.43 -37.85
C PRO A 146 -2.43 25.45 -36.72
N GLU A 147 -2.02 24.21 -36.94
CA GLU A 147 -2.18 23.17 -35.94
C GLU A 147 -1.45 23.53 -34.63
N PHE A 148 -2.10 23.28 -33.48
CA PHE A 148 -1.60 23.62 -32.15
C PHE A 148 -1.39 22.39 -31.28
N TRP A 149 -0.20 22.29 -30.68
CA TRP A 149 0.18 21.20 -29.79
C TRP A 149 0.42 21.73 -28.38
N GLN A 150 -0.13 21.02 -27.40
CA GLN A 150 0.15 21.25 -26.00
C GLN A 150 0.59 19.95 -25.34
N VAL A 151 1.71 19.99 -24.63
CA VAL A 151 2.29 18.83 -23.93
C VAL A 151 2.63 19.23 -22.50
N GLY A 152 2.10 18.48 -21.53
CA GLY A 152 2.55 18.55 -20.15
C GLY A 152 3.51 17.40 -19.84
N ILE A 153 4.60 17.67 -19.13
CA ILE A 153 5.49 16.66 -18.53
C ILE A 153 5.49 16.90 -17.03
N MET A 154 5.06 15.89 -16.26
CA MET A 154 4.97 15.98 -14.81
C MET A 154 6.05 15.14 -14.15
N GLY A 155 6.82 15.76 -13.26
CA GLY A 155 7.77 15.11 -12.36
C GLY A 155 7.52 15.49 -10.90
N PRO A 156 8.25 14.86 -9.95
CA PRO A 156 8.07 15.10 -8.53
C PRO A 156 8.37 16.55 -8.10
N SER A 157 9.52 17.06 -8.54
CA SER A 157 10.06 18.36 -8.16
C SER A 157 9.85 19.46 -9.20
N GLN A 158 9.48 19.10 -10.42
CA GLN A 158 9.25 20.05 -11.50
C GLN A 158 8.18 19.56 -12.46
N SER A 159 7.49 20.49 -13.09
CA SER A 159 6.60 20.24 -14.21
C SER A 159 6.92 21.17 -15.36
N VAL A 160 6.64 20.72 -16.57
CA VAL A 160 6.83 21.48 -17.80
C VAL A 160 5.55 21.44 -18.61
N GLN A 161 5.11 22.60 -19.06
CA GLN A 161 4.06 22.75 -20.06
C GLN A 161 4.70 23.36 -21.30
N ALA A 162 4.48 22.74 -22.44
CA ALA A 162 5.04 23.18 -23.70
C ALA A 162 3.93 23.35 -24.74
N GLU A 163 4.02 24.44 -25.49
CA GLU A 163 3.06 24.87 -26.47
C GLU A 163 3.77 25.15 -27.79
N TYR A 164 3.23 24.60 -28.88
CA TYR A 164 3.82 24.73 -30.19
C TYR A 164 2.75 24.92 -31.26
N TRP A 165 2.93 25.99 -32.02
CA TRP A 165 2.21 26.23 -33.26
C TRP A 165 3.01 25.62 -34.41
N VAL A 166 2.40 24.68 -35.15
CA VAL A 166 3.10 23.99 -36.23
C VAL A 166 3.54 25.00 -37.29
N GLY A 167 4.85 25.05 -37.55
CA GLY A 167 5.48 26.00 -38.47
C GLY A 167 6.20 27.17 -37.77
N ASN A 168 6.04 27.30 -36.44
CA ASN A 168 6.80 28.28 -35.67
C ASN A 168 8.28 27.86 -35.50
N GLY A 169 9.18 28.83 -35.31
CA GLY A 169 10.61 28.58 -35.11
C GLY A 169 10.99 28.12 -33.70
N PHE A 170 10.06 28.20 -32.74
CA PHE A 170 10.27 27.86 -31.34
C PHE A 170 9.06 27.18 -30.71
N VAL A 171 9.32 26.44 -29.63
CA VAL A 171 8.33 25.91 -28.70
C VAL A 171 8.32 26.80 -27.47
N ALA A 172 7.15 27.31 -27.08
CA ALA A 172 6.98 28.04 -25.83
C ALA A 172 6.94 27.04 -24.68
N VAL A 173 7.80 27.21 -23.69
CA VAL A 173 7.96 26.27 -22.58
C VAL A 173 7.83 27.02 -21.27
N LYS A 174 6.88 26.58 -20.46
CA LYS A 174 6.69 27.00 -19.07
C LYS A 174 7.17 25.90 -18.15
N ARG A 175 8.28 26.14 -17.47
CA ARG A 175 8.81 25.27 -16.42
C ARG A 175 8.34 25.78 -15.07
N THR A 176 7.95 24.86 -14.21
CA THR A 176 7.52 25.16 -12.84
C THR A 176 8.28 24.25 -11.89
N GLN A 177 9.18 24.82 -11.07
CA GLN A 177 9.80 24.08 -9.98
C GLN A 177 8.89 24.11 -8.75
N ASN A 178 8.61 22.93 -8.23
CA ASN A 178 7.81 22.74 -7.04
C ASN A 178 8.63 23.15 -5.82
N SER A 179 7.97 23.75 -4.84
CA SER A 179 8.54 23.91 -3.51
C SER A 179 8.79 22.54 -2.85
N PHE A 180 9.57 22.53 -1.76
CA PHE A 180 9.84 21.32 -0.99
C PHE A 180 8.56 20.63 -0.51
N LEU A 181 7.63 21.38 0.09
CA LEU A 181 6.36 20.83 0.58
C LEU A 181 5.46 20.34 -0.56
N SER A 182 5.45 21.03 -1.71
CA SER A 182 4.73 20.55 -2.88
C SER A 182 5.33 19.26 -3.44
N THR A 183 6.65 19.13 -3.40
CA THR A 183 7.35 17.89 -3.79
C THR A 183 7.00 16.73 -2.86
N MET A 184 7.00 16.96 -1.54
CA MET A 184 6.55 15.96 -0.55
C MET A 184 5.10 15.54 -0.76
N ASN A 185 4.22 16.49 -1.09
CA ASN A 185 2.82 16.21 -1.41
C ASN A 185 2.68 15.36 -2.70
N ASN A 186 3.50 15.61 -3.72
CA ASN A 186 3.50 14.81 -4.94
C ASN A 186 4.03 13.39 -4.70
N LEU A 187 5.08 13.25 -3.87
CA LEU A 187 5.61 11.97 -3.42
C LEU A 187 4.54 11.15 -2.68
N HIS A 188 3.80 11.79 -1.77
CA HIS A 188 2.71 11.14 -1.04
C HIS A 188 1.57 10.67 -1.97
N LYS A 189 1.19 11.49 -2.96
CA LYS A 189 0.11 11.15 -3.91
C LYS A 189 0.50 10.16 -5.00
N GLY A 190 1.79 9.88 -5.19
CA GLY A 190 2.25 9.05 -6.30
C GLY A 190 2.28 9.76 -7.67
N VAL A 191 2.16 11.09 -7.74
CA VAL A 191 1.97 11.82 -9.01
C VAL A 191 3.31 12.03 -9.72
N GLY A 192 3.41 11.61 -10.98
CA GLY A 192 4.59 11.83 -11.81
C GLY A 192 5.80 10.95 -11.44
N LEU A 193 5.57 9.85 -10.71
CA LEU A 193 6.64 9.00 -10.17
C LEU A 193 6.86 7.70 -10.96
N SER A 194 7.99 7.05 -10.68
CA SER A 194 8.39 5.78 -11.27
C SER A 194 7.53 4.61 -10.75
N VAL A 195 7.53 3.49 -11.47
CA VAL A 195 6.85 2.27 -11.03
C VAL A 195 7.42 1.76 -9.70
N GLY A 196 8.73 1.89 -9.49
CA GLY A 196 9.37 1.47 -8.24
C GLY A 196 8.83 2.22 -7.02
N TRP A 197 8.54 3.52 -7.15
CA TRP A 197 7.91 4.27 -6.08
C TRP A 197 6.47 3.82 -5.82
N VAL A 198 5.69 3.55 -6.87
CA VAL A 198 4.32 3.03 -6.73
C VAL A 198 4.33 1.69 -5.99
N LEU A 199 5.23 0.78 -6.35
CA LEU A 199 5.36 -0.50 -5.65
C LEU A 199 5.79 -0.31 -4.19
N LEU A 200 6.69 0.64 -3.90
CA LEU A 200 7.11 0.96 -2.55
C LEU A 200 5.92 1.41 -1.69
N ILE A 201 5.10 2.36 -2.19
CA ILE A 201 3.93 2.84 -1.45
C ILE A 201 2.87 1.75 -1.26
N ASP A 202 2.72 0.84 -2.24
CA ASP A 202 1.83 -0.31 -2.12
C ASP A 202 2.26 -1.26 -0.99
N THR A 203 3.58 -1.44 -0.77
CA THR A 203 4.05 -2.24 0.37
C THR A 203 3.72 -1.59 1.71
N ILE A 204 3.74 -0.25 1.80
CA ILE A 204 3.35 0.49 3.00
C ILE A 204 1.84 0.33 3.23
N ALA A 205 1.02 0.50 2.19
CA ALA A 205 -0.42 0.29 2.27
C ALA A 205 -0.75 -1.15 2.73
N GLY A 206 -0.10 -2.14 2.14
CA GLY A 206 -0.21 -3.54 2.56
C GLY A 206 0.21 -3.76 4.01
N SER A 207 1.28 -3.10 4.47
CA SER A 207 1.72 -3.16 5.87
C SER A 207 0.65 -2.59 6.82
N MET A 208 0.01 -1.47 6.48
CA MET A 208 -1.04 -0.87 7.31
C MET A 208 -2.27 -1.76 7.41
N ILE A 209 -2.68 -2.37 6.29
CA ILE A 209 -3.79 -3.34 6.26
C ILE A 209 -3.45 -4.55 7.14
N LEU A 210 -2.26 -5.12 6.96
CA LEU A 210 -1.80 -6.26 7.76
C LEU A 210 -1.78 -5.91 9.24
N LEU A 211 -1.21 -4.75 9.62
CA LEU A 211 -1.13 -4.31 11.01
C LEU A 211 -2.51 -4.10 11.64
N SER A 212 -3.45 -3.51 10.89
CA SER A 212 -4.84 -3.36 11.31
C SER A 212 -5.49 -4.72 11.58
N LEU A 213 -5.43 -5.65 10.62
CA LEU A 213 -6.02 -6.98 10.74
C LEU A 213 -5.39 -7.78 11.88
N THR A 214 -4.06 -7.83 11.92
CA THR A 214 -3.33 -8.56 12.96
C THR A 214 -3.50 -7.93 14.33
N GLY A 215 -3.66 -6.62 14.43
CA GLY A 215 -3.99 -5.91 15.67
C GLY A 215 -5.38 -6.31 16.20
N VAL A 216 -6.39 -6.33 15.35
CA VAL A 216 -7.75 -6.79 15.71
C VAL A 216 -7.75 -8.27 16.10
N LEU A 217 -7.03 -9.13 15.37
CA LEU A 217 -6.91 -10.55 15.69
C LEU A 217 -6.20 -10.78 17.02
N LEU A 218 -5.07 -10.10 17.27
CA LEU A 218 -4.38 -10.16 18.56
C LEU A 218 -5.30 -9.69 19.68
N TRP A 219 -6.01 -8.58 19.50
CA TRP A 219 -6.94 -8.05 20.49
C TRP A 219 -8.07 -9.04 20.79
N THR A 220 -8.73 -9.60 19.78
CA THR A 220 -9.88 -10.52 19.97
C THR A 220 -9.51 -11.92 20.47
N GLU A 221 -8.28 -12.36 20.21
CA GLU A 221 -7.73 -13.60 20.76
C GLU A 221 -7.22 -13.44 22.20
N LEU A 222 -6.76 -12.24 22.57
CA LEU A 222 -6.26 -11.94 23.91
C LEU A 222 -7.37 -11.47 24.88
N ASN A 223 -8.42 -10.80 24.38
CA ASN A 223 -9.50 -10.27 25.21
C ASN A 223 -10.79 -11.10 25.12
N LYS A 224 -11.33 -11.48 26.29
CA LYS A 224 -12.64 -12.14 26.39
C LYS A 224 -13.82 -11.21 26.03
N ARG A 225 -13.66 -9.89 26.15
CA ARG A 225 -14.70 -8.88 25.92
C ARG A 225 -14.76 -8.40 24.46
N ARG A 226 -15.08 -9.32 23.54
CA ARG A 226 -15.12 -9.03 22.09
C ARG A 226 -16.12 -7.94 21.69
N VAL A 227 -17.22 -7.80 22.45
CA VAL A 227 -18.26 -6.77 22.23
C VAL A 227 -17.72 -5.35 22.32
N VAL A 228 -16.78 -5.07 23.23
CA VAL A 228 -16.16 -3.74 23.35
C VAL A 228 -15.38 -3.38 22.08
N GLY A 229 -14.71 -4.35 21.48
CA GLY A 229 -14.01 -4.16 20.21
C GLY A 229 -14.97 -3.81 19.06
N VAL A 230 -16.11 -4.50 19.00
CA VAL A 230 -17.14 -4.21 17.98
C VAL A 230 -17.72 -2.80 18.15
N VAL A 231 -18.03 -2.38 19.38
CA VAL A 231 -18.55 -1.03 19.65
C VAL A 231 -17.53 0.04 19.30
N LEU A 232 -16.25 -0.15 19.66
CA LEU A 232 -15.21 0.82 19.32
C LEU A 232 -15.02 0.95 17.81
N VAL A 233 -14.90 -0.17 17.09
CA VAL A 233 -14.74 -0.16 15.63
C VAL A 233 -15.96 0.47 14.95
N GLY A 234 -17.17 0.02 15.31
CA GLY A 234 -18.41 0.56 14.76
C GLY A 234 -18.58 2.05 15.06
N GLY A 235 -18.32 2.47 16.30
CA GLY A 235 -18.38 3.87 16.71
C GLY A 235 -17.37 4.75 15.97
N SER A 236 -16.13 4.27 15.76
CA SER A 236 -15.12 4.99 14.99
C SER A 236 -15.52 5.17 13.52
N VAL A 237 -16.10 4.13 12.90
CA VAL A 237 -16.59 4.22 11.50
C VAL A 237 -17.74 5.21 11.40
N ILE A 238 -18.72 5.15 12.31
CA ILE A 238 -19.85 6.08 12.33
C ILE A 238 -19.36 7.51 12.52
N ALA A 239 -18.48 7.75 13.50
CA ALA A 239 -17.92 9.08 13.75
C ALA A 239 -17.16 9.61 12.52
N ALA A 240 -16.36 8.79 11.85
CA ALA A 240 -15.64 9.18 10.64
C ALA A 240 -16.60 9.57 9.50
N VAL A 241 -17.69 8.81 9.30
CA VAL A 241 -18.70 9.10 8.27
C VAL A 241 -19.46 10.38 8.61
N VAL A 242 -19.93 10.53 9.85
CA VAL A 242 -20.67 11.72 10.27
C VAL A 242 -19.80 12.97 10.15
N CYS A 243 -18.59 12.96 10.71
CA CYS A 243 -17.69 14.10 10.63
C CYS A 243 -17.21 14.40 9.20
N GLY A 244 -17.13 13.39 8.33
CA GLY A 244 -16.69 13.56 6.95
C GLY A 244 -17.79 14.06 5.99
N LEU A 245 -19.07 13.88 6.35
CA LEU A 245 -20.22 14.31 5.56
C LEU A 245 -20.81 15.67 5.99
N MET A 246 -20.42 16.18 7.17
CA MET A 246 -20.75 17.53 7.66
C MET A 246 -19.83 18.59 7.03
#